data_AF-A0A933L9R8-F1
#
_entry.id   AF-A0A933L9R8-F1
#
_cell.length_a   1.000
_cell.length_b   1.000
_cell.length_c   1.000
_cell.angle_alpha   90.00
_cell.angle_beta   90.00
_cell.angle_gamma   90.00
#
_symmetry.space_group_name_H-M   'P 1'
#
loop_
_entity.id
_entity.type
_entity.pdbx_description
1 polymer ?
#
loop_
_entity_poly.entity_id
_entity_poly.type
_entity_poly.pdbx_seq_one_letter_code
_entity_poly.pdbx_strand_id
1 'polypeptide(L)'
;MLKKGRHLANILILFYILTLFSGLLVIILQAKQLYLGFYCLALCVYVFFLFFLLRHEKNRSFWAPPWKWYQGLPESIPHLKCEVFQGEKKEILKVCRLDAEGSFLFNNLHTSLIQLDVRRLVELVFRFKDKKVRCRGIVKKVLHSDLGVGIQFCNISPDTQKELGDFVELLKGEGYVS
;
A
#
# COMPACT_ATOMS: atom_id res chain seq x y z
N MET A 1 19.01 -10.14 14.37
CA MET A 1 20.01 -10.80 13.47
C MET A 1 19.57 -10.98 12.01
N LEU A 2 18.27 -11.01 11.67
CA LEU A 2 17.77 -11.24 10.30
C LEU A 2 18.06 -10.13 9.25
N LYS A 3 18.39 -8.89 9.66
CA LYS A 3 18.70 -7.79 8.71
C LYS A 3 20.08 -7.91 8.05
N LYS A 4 21.07 -8.50 8.73
CA LYS A 4 22.45 -8.59 8.24
C LYS A 4 22.59 -9.61 7.10
N GLY A 5 21.83 -10.71 7.15
CA GLY A 5 21.80 -11.73 6.10
C GLY A 5 21.17 -11.27 4.78
N ARG A 6 20.12 -10.43 4.82
CA ARG A 6 19.50 -9.88 3.60
C ARG A 6 20.43 -8.93 2.83
N HIS A 7 21.23 -8.14 3.54
CA HIS A 7 22.22 -7.27 2.88
C HIS A 7 23.30 -8.08 2.16
N LEU A 8 23.82 -9.14 2.81
CA LEU A 8 24.82 -10.02 2.21
C LEU A 8 24.27 -10.79 1.00
N ALA A 9 23.05 -11.30 1.08
CA ALA A 9 22.37 -11.94 -0.05
C ALA A 9 22.18 -10.98 -1.24
N ASN A 10 21.76 -9.73 -0.98
CA ASN A 10 21.60 -8.74 -2.03
C ASN A 10 22.94 -8.37 -2.70
N ILE A 11 24.03 -8.29 -1.93
CA ILE A 11 25.38 -8.02 -2.46
C ILE A 11 25.85 -9.18 -3.34
N LEU A 12 25.65 -10.43 -2.91
CA LEU A 12 26.02 -11.61 -3.70
C LEU A 12 25.21 -11.71 -4.99
N ILE A 13 23.91 -11.42 -4.95
CA ILE A 13 23.05 -11.37 -6.14
C ILE A 13 23.53 -10.28 -7.10
N LEU A 14 23.84 -9.08 -6.59
CA LEU A 14 24.34 -7.98 -7.42
C LEU A 14 25.67 -8.34 -8.08
N PHE A 15 26.59 -8.95 -7.32
CA PHE A 15 27.87 -9.40 -7.83
C PHE A 15 27.68 -10.45 -8.93
N TYR A 16 26.84 -11.47 -8.70
CA TYR A 16 26.52 -12.50 -9.70
C TYR A 16 25.95 -11.91 -11.00
N ILE A 17 25.03 -10.95 -10.89
CA ILE A 17 24.46 -10.25 -12.05
C ILE A 17 25.55 -9.47 -12.80
N LEU A 18 26.43 -8.78 -12.09
CA LEU A 18 27.57 -8.05 -12.68
C LEU A 18 28.53 -8.97 -13.42
N THR A 19 28.86 -10.14 -12.85
CA THR A 19 29.75 -11.12 -13.49
C THR A 19 29.13 -11.75 -14.73
N LEU A 20 27.82 -12.02 -14.71
CA LEU A 20 27.10 -12.47 -15.90
C LEU A 20 27.09 -11.40 -17.00
N PHE A 21 26.85 -10.13 -16.63
CA PHE A 21 26.86 -9.02 -17.58
C PHE A 21 28.23 -8.80 -18.22
N SER A 22 29.30 -8.87 -17.43
CA SER A 22 30.67 -8.72 -17.94
C SER A 22 31.05 -9.88 -18.86
N GLY A 23 30.70 -11.13 -18.51
CA GLY A 23 30.90 -12.30 -19.37
C GLY A 23 30.16 -12.19 -20.70
N LEU A 24 28.91 -11.73 -20.67
CA LEU A 24 28.10 -11.53 -21.87
C LEU A 24 28.68 -10.43 -22.78
N LEU A 25 29.18 -9.35 -22.18
CA LEU A 25 29.86 -8.26 -22.91
C LEU A 25 31.14 -8.74 -23.61
N VAL A 26 31.94 -9.57 -22.94
CA VAL A 26 33.16 -10.16 -23.51
C VAL A 26 32.83 -11.07 -24.70
N ILE A 27 31.79 -11.90 -24.60
CA ILE A 27 31.35 -12.79 -25.69
C ILE A 27 30.90 -11.97 -26.91
N ILE A 28 30.17 -10.87 -26.70
CA ILE A 28 29.72 -9.98 -27.78
C ILE A 28 30.91 -9.32 -28.49
N LEU A 29 31.89 -8.83 -27.72
CA LEU A 29 33.09 -8.20 -28.26
C LEU A 29 33.93 -9.20 -29.07
N GLN A 30 34.00 -10.46 -28.63
CA GLN A 30 34.72 -11.52 -29.35
C GLN A 30 33.98 -12.00 -30.60
N ALA A 31 32.65 -12.05 -30.58
CA ALA A 31 31.85 -12.52 -31.70
C ALA A 31 31.87 -11.59 -32.92
N LYS A 32 32.31 -10.32 -32.78
CA LYS A 32 32.28 -9.27 -33.83
C LYS A 32 30.90 -9.06 -34.47
N GLN A 33 29.84 -9.54 -33.83
CA GLN A 33 28.48 -9.49 -34.31
C GLN A 33 27.78 -8.29 -33.69
N LEU A 34 27.76 -7.18 -34.43
CA LEU A 34 27.15 -5.91 -34.02
C LEU A 34 25.69 -6.07 -33.56
N TYR A 35 24.92 -6.96 -34.21
CA TYR A 35 23.52 -7.20 -33.88
C TYR A 35 23.31 -7.75 -32.46
N LEU A 36 24.25 -8.54 -31.94
CA LEU A 36 24.18 -9.08 -30.57
C LEU A 36 24.39 -7.97 -29.52
N GLY A 37 25.23 -6.98 -29.84
CA GLY A 37 25.42 -5.79 -29.02
C GLY A 37 24.17 -4.91 -28.95
N PHE A 38 23.51 -4.66 -30.09
CA PHE A 38 22.24 -3.94 -30.13
C PHE A 38 21.13 -4.65 -29.34
N TYR A 39 21.03 -5.98 -29.48
CA TYR A 39 20.07 -6.78 -28.71
C TYR A 39 20.29 -6.64 -27.20
N CYS A 40 21.54 -6.73 -26.74
CA CYS A 40 21.85 -6.61 -25.31
C CYS A 40 21.58 -5.20 -24.77
N LEU A 41 21.88 -4.16 -25.55
CA LEU A 41 21.54 -2.79 -25.18
C LEU A 41 20.03 -2.60 -25.04
N ALA A 42 19.24 -3.12 -25.99
CA ALA A 42 17.78 -3.09 -25.92
C ALA A 42 17.24 -3.83 -24.69
N LEU A 43 17.83 -4.99 -24.36
CA LEU A 43 17.47 -5.77 -23.17
C LEU A 43 17.81 -5.01 -21.87
N CYS A 44 18.96 -4.33 -21.79
CA CYS A 44 19.30 -3.46 -20.68
C CYS A 44 18.27 -2.35 -20.47
N VAL A 45 17.89 -1.66 -21.55
CA VAL A 45 16.87 -0.60 -21.51
C VAL A 45 15.53 -1.16 -21.04
N TYR A 46 15.11 -2.30 -21.58
CA TYR A 46 13.89 -2.97 -21.17
C TYR A 46 13.89 -3.33 -19.68
N VAL A 47 14.97 -3.97 -19.20
CA VAL A 47 15.12 -4.34 -17.78
C VAL A 47 15.14 -3.10 -16.88
N PHE A 48 15.80 -2.02 -17.32
CA PHE A 48 15.82 -0.74 -16.60
C PHE A 48 14.41 -0.16 -16.46
N PHE A 49 13.64 -0.08 -17.55
CA PHE A 49 12.25 0.36 -17.53
C PHE A 49 11.38 -0.53 -16.64
N LEU A 50 11.54 -1.84 -16.75
CA LEU A 50 10.79 -2.81 -15.96
C LEU A 50 11.14 -2.70 -14.46
N PHE A 51 12.41 -2.49 -14.11
CA PHE A 51 12.82 -2.22 -12.74
C PHE A 51 12.23 -0.92 -12.20
N PHE A 52 12.22 0.15 -13.01
CA PHE A 52 11.62 1.41 -12.62
C PHE A 52 10.11 1.29 -12.43
N LEU A 53 9.43 0.59 -13.33
CA LEU A 53 8.00 0.29 -13.24
C LEU A 53 7.69 -0.55 -12.00
N LEU A 54 8.46 -1.61 -11.75
CA LEU A 54 8.32 -2.42 -10.52
C LEU A 54 8.58 -1.61 -9.25
N ARG A 55 9.55 -0.68 -9.27
CA ARG A 55 9.82 0.20 -8.14
C ARG A 55 8.68 1.18 -7.92
N HIS A 56 8.12 1.73 -8.98
CA HIS A 56 6.94 2.60 -8.94
C HIS A 56 5.72 1.82 -8.42
N GLU A 57 5.52 0.58 -8.87
CA GLU A 57 4.41 -0.27 -8.45
C GLU A 57 4.58 -0.83 -7.03
N LYS A 58 5.81 -0.97 -6.52
CA LYS A 58 6.08 -1.29 -5.10
C LYS A 58 5.69 -0.17 -4.14
N ASN A 59 5.76 1.08 -4.59
CA ASN A 59 5.28 2.24 -3.83
C ASN A 59 3.76 2.34 -3.87
N ARG A 60 3.15 1.79 -4.92
CA ARG A 60 1.74 1.48 -4.90
C ARG A 60 1.52 0.26 -4.01
N SER A 61 0.41 0.34 -3.34
CA SER A 61 -0.12 -0.43 -2.23
C SER A 61 -0.21 -1.97 -2.43
N PHE A 62 0.31 -2.52 -3.52
CA PHE A 62 -0.10 -3.81 -4.08
C PHE A 62 0.67 -5.05 -3.56
N TRP A 63 1.87 -4.91 -2.98
CA TRP A 63 2.80 -6.03 -2.74
C TRP A 63 3.00 -6.43 -1.26
N ALA A 64 1.98 -6.26 -0.40
CA ALA A 64 2.01 -6.73 0.99
C ALA A 64 0.91 -7.76 1.29
N PRO A 65 1.23 -9.07 1.35
CA PRO A 65 0.28 -10.15 1.65
C PRO A 65 -0.55 -10.02 2.95
N PRO A 66 -0.04 -9.46 4.06
CA PRO A 66 -0.87 -9.33 5.28
C PRO A 66 -1.88 -8.18 5.21
N TRP A 67 -1.83 -7.34 4.16
CA TRP A 67 -2.73 -6.20 3.99
C TRP A 67 -3.46 -6.31 2.66
N LYS A 68 -4.18 -7.42 2.44
CA LYS A 68 -5.05 -7.58 1.26
C LYS A 68 -6.01 -6.39 1.11
N TRP A 69 -6.39 -5.76 2.22
CA TRP A 69 -7.18 -4.53 2.29
C TRP A 69 -6.51 -3.27 1.71
N TYR A 70 -5.27 -3.39 1.26
CA TYR A 70 -4.45 -2.29 0.76
C TYR A 70 -4.27 -2.38 -0.77
N GLN A 71 -4.78 -3.41 -1.46
CA GLN A 71 -4.59 -3.60 -2.91
C GLN A 71 -5.69 -2.89 -3.73
N GLY A 72 -5.32 -1.94 -4.61
CA GLY A 72 -6.24 -1.22 -5.52
C GLY A 72 -5.83 0.25 -5.79
N LEU A 73 -6.24 0.83 -6.93
CA LEU A 73 -6.35 2.29 -7.05
C LEU A 73 -7.48 2.74 -6.12
N PRO A 74 -7.30 3.79 -5.29
CA PRO A 74 -8.27 4.10 -4.26
C PRO A 74 -9.52 4.75 -4.85
N GLU A 75 -10.49 3.92 -5.23
CA GLU A 75 -11.85 4.39 -5.47
C GLU A 75 -12.54 4.60 -4.13
N SER A 76 -13.12 5.77 -3.92
CA SER A 76 -13.91 6.03 -2.71
C SER A 76 -15.20 5.24 -2.80
N ILE A 77 -15.55 4.53 -1.73
CA ILE A 77 -16.88 3.95 -1.58
C ILE A 77 -17.89 5.12 -1.54
N PRO A 78 -18.81 5.22 -2.51
CA PRO A 78 -19.74 6.34 -2.55
C PRO A 78 -20.63 6.33 -1.31
N HIS A 79 -20.95 7.52 -0.80
CA HIS A 79 -21.74 7.72 0.43
C HIS A 79 -21.11 7.23 1.74
N LEU A 80 -19.96 6.55 1.71
CA LEU A 80 -19.22 6.16 2.91
C LEU A 80 -18.23 7.26 3.30
N LYS A 81 -18.43 7.82 4.50
CA LYS A 81 -17.53 8.83 5.09
C LYS A 81 -16.98 8.31 6.41
N CYS A 82 -15.72 8.65 6.70
CA CYS A 82 -15.12 8.38 8.01
C CYS A 82 -14.76 9.70 8.67
N GLU A 83 -15.23 9.89 9.90
CA GLU A 83 -14.78 10.97 10.77
C GLU A 83 -13.67 10.41 11.68
N VAL A 84 -12.46 10.95 11.54
CA VAL A 84 -11.31 10.59 12.37
C VAL A 84 -11.17 11.62 13.48
N PHE A 85 -11.16 11.13 14.72
CA PHE A 85 -10.97 11.92 15.93
C PHE A 85 -9.62 11.62 16.55
N GLN A 86 -8.82 12.67 16.75
CA GLN A 86 -7.56 12.63 17.48
C GLN A 86 -7.59 13.69 18.58
N GLY A 87 -8.06 13.30 19.77
CA GLY A 87 -8.39 14.25 20.83
C GLY A 87 -9.58 15.12 20.40
N GLU A 88 -9.39 16.43 20.41
CA GLU A 88 -10.43 17.41 20.00
C GLU A 88 -10.46 17.67 18.48
N LYS A 89 -9.44 17.23 17.74
CA LYS A 89 -9.37 17.44 16.29
C LYS A 89 -10.22 16.40 15.57
N LYS A 90 -11.08 16.89 14.67
CA LYS A 90 -11.94 16.09 13.79
C LYS A 90 -11.56 16.33 12.34
N GLU A 91 -11.37 15.27 11.59
CA GLU A 91 -11.17 15.31 10.14
C GLU A 91 -12.10 14.33 9.43
N ILE A 92 -12.64 14.73 8.28
CA ILE A 92 -13.53 13.89 7.49
C ILE A 92 -12.75 13.35 6.30
N LEU A 93 -12.52 12.05 6.30
CA LEU A 93 -11.80 11.34 5.25
C LEU A 93 -12.74 10.46 4.45
N LYS A 94 -12.37 10.24 3.19
CA LYS A 94 -13.03 9.25 2.35
C LYS A 94 -12.48 7.87 2.69
N VAL A 95 -13.37 6.89 2.66
CA VAL A 95 -13.01 5.49 2.84
C VAL A 95 -12.83 4.88 1.45
N CYS A 96 -11.63 4.38 1.19
CA CYS A 96 -11.39 3.59 -0.02
C CYS A 96 -11.72 2.12 0.24
N ARG A 97 -11.33 1.60 1.40
CA ARG A 97 -11.63 0.22 1.77
C ARG A 97 -11.86 0.06 3.27
N LEU A 98 -12.77 -0.83 3.61
CA LEU A 98 -13.13 -1.19 4.98
C LEU A 98 -13.22 -2.71 5.07
N ASP A 99 -12.52 -3.29 6.03
CA ASP A 99 -12.51 -4.72 6.34
C ASP A 99 -12.65 -4.91 7.86
N ALA A 100 -12.87 -6.14 8.33
CA ALA A 100 -13.03 -6.42 9.77
C ALA A 100 -11.81 -6.05 10.63
N GLU A 101 -10.61 -6.01 10.02
CA GLU A 101 -9.35 -5.75 10.73
C GLU A 101 -8.89 -4.29 10.64
N GLY A 102 -9.39 -3.52 9.69
CA GLY A 102 -8.88 -2.17 9.43
C GLY A 102 -9.56 -1.45 8.29
N SER A 103 -9.08 -0.24 8.04
CA SER A 103 -9.57 0.63 6.97
C SER A 103 -8.44 1.40 6.33
N PHE A 104 -8.64 1.71 5.05
CA PHE A 104 -7.79 2.63 4.31
C PHE A 104 -8.57 3.89 3.98
N LEU A 105 -8.08 5.01 4.52
CA LEU A 105 -8.69 6.33 4.41
C LEU A 105 -7.82 7.23 3.55
N PHE A 106 -8.43 8.17 2.83
CA PHE A 106 -7.71 9.12 2.00
C PHE A 106 -8.41 10.47 1.93
N ASN A 107 -7.63 11.50 1.61
CA ASN A 107 -8.14 12.84 1.36
C ASN A 107 -8.00 13.16 -0.14
N ASN A 108 -9.10 13.52 -0.79
CA ASN A 108 -9.04 14.00 -2.19
C ASN A 108 -8.49 15.42 -2.28
N LEU A 109 -8.65 16.19 -1.21
CA LEU A 109 -8.18 17.55 -1.14
C LEU A 109 -6.76 17.47 -0.58
N HIS A 110 -5.77 17.99 -1.31
CA HIS A 110 -4.39 18.19 -0.83
C HIS A 110 -4.28 19.13 0.38
N THR A 111 -5.37 19.32 1.14
CA THR A 111 -5.35 19.84 2.49
C THR A 111 -4.64 18.84 3.39
N SER A 112 -3.60 19.34 4.06
CA SER A 112 -2.79 18.62 5.03
C SER A 112 -3.68 17.74 5.89
N LEU A 113 -3.49 16.42 5.81
CA LEU A 113 -4.05 15.52 6.82
C LEU A 113 -3.67 16.08 8.19
N ILE A 114 -4.54 15.95 9.19
CA ILE A 114 -4.06 15.96 10.58
C ILE A 114 -2.80 15.10 10.56
N GLN A 115 -1.67 15.58 11.09
CA GLN A 115 -0.42 14.84 11.12
C GLN A 115 -0.65 13.55 11.94
N LEU A 116 -1.15 12.53 11.26
CA LEU A 116 -1.55 11.26 11.81
C LEU A 116 -0.26 10.48 11.99
N ASP A 117 0.34 10.70 13.15
CA ASP A 117 1.60 10.07 13.48
C ASP A 117 1.41 8.54 13.57
N VAL A 118 2.39 7.82 13.03
CA VAL A 118 2.33 6.36 12.97
C VAL A 118 2.34 5.84 14.41
N ARG A 119 1.52 4.81 14.67
CA ARG A 119 1.28 4.20 16.00
C ARG A 119 0.40 5.01 16.95
N ARG A 120 -0.16 6.15 16.56
CA ARG A 120 -1.17 6.82 17.39
C ARG A 120 -2.51 6.11 17.33
N LEU A 121 -3.16 6.09 18.49
CA LEU A 121 -4.54 5.64 18.62
C LEU A 121 -5.48 6.77 18.16
N VAL A 122 -6.43 6.43 17.33
CA VAL A 122 -7.46 7.33 16.81
C VAL A 122 -8.82 6.68 16.93
N GLU A 123 -9.83 7.52 17.01
CA GLU A 123 -11.21 7.10 17.02
C GLU A 123 -11.84 7.37 15.66
N LEU A 124 -12.62 6.41 15.18
CA LEU A 124 -13.18 6.38 13.84
C LEU A 124 -14.69 6.27 13.94
N VAL A 125 -15.38 7.13 13.20
CA VAL A 125 -16.83 7.05 13.04
C VAL A 125 -17.14 6.91 11.57
N PHE A 126 -17.52 5.70 11.16
CA PHE A 126 -17.97 5.42 9.81
C PHE A 126 -19.46 5.75 9.68
N ARG A 127 -19.84 6.42 8.60
CA ARG A 127 -21.23 6.74 8.27
C ARG A 127 -21.53 6.31 6.85
N PHE A 128 -22.58 5.53 6.69
CA PHE A 128 -23.10 5.10 5.39
C PHE A 128 -24.63 5.08 5.45
N LYS A 129 -25.28 5.92 4.63
CA LYS A 129 -26.73 6.17 4.70
C LYS A 129 -27.12 6.53 6.15
N ASP A 130 -28.07 5.81 6.75
CA ASP A 130 -28.53 6.04 8.12
C ASP A 130 -27.75 5.25 9.19
N LYS A 131 -26.80 4.41 8.77
CA LYS A 131 -26.00 3.60 9.70
C LYS A 131 -24.71 4.30 10.08
N LYS A 132 -24.36 4.18 11.36
CA LYS A 132 -23.09 4.65 11.91
C LYS A 132 -22.45 3.54 12.74
N VAL A 133 -21.14 3.38 12.63
CA VAL A 133 -20.36 2.52 13.51
C VAL A 133 -19.14 3.27 14.02
N ARG A 134 -18.87 3.13 15.32
CA ARG A 134 -17.78 3.83 16.02
C ARG A 134 -16.78 2.79 16.52
N CYS A 135 -15.51 2.96 16.19
CA CYS A 135 -14.46 2.06 16.65
C CYS A 135 -13.14 2.81 16.87
N ARG A 136 -12.15 2.10 17.42
CA ARG A 136 -10.80 2.62 17.66
C ARG A 136 -9.79 1.88 16.81
N GLY A 137 -8.76 2.59 16.38
CA GLY A 137 -7.69 2.01 15.59
C GLY A 137 -6.35 2.69 15.82
N ILE A 138 -5.30 2.01 15.38
CA ILE A 138 -3.92 2.50 15.40
C ILE A 138 -3.48 2.76 13.96
N VAL A 139 -2.92 3.95 13.73
CA VAL A 139 -2.32 4.31 12.44
C VAL A 139 -1.11 3.41 12.18
N LYS A 140 -1.15 2.61 11.11
CA LYS A 140 -0.04 1.71 10.74
C LYS A 140 0.88 2.28 9.70
N LYS A 141 0.32 3.01 8.75
CA LYS A 141 1.07 3.54 7.62
C LYS A 141 0.40 4.80 7.09
N VAL A 142 1.20 5.82 6.83
CA VAL A 142 0.80 7.00 6.08
C VAL A 142 1.49 6.90 4.71
N LEU A 143 0.74 7.14 3.65
CA LEU A 143 1.28 7.20 2.29
C LEU A 143 2.07 8.48 2.06
N HIS A 144 2.95 8.47 1.06
CA HIS A 144 3.66 9.68 0.65
C HIS A 144 2.68 10.79 0.26
N SER A 145 3.08 12.02 0.58
CA SER A 145 2.33 13.25 0.31
C SER A 145 0.97 13.33 0.99
N ASP A 146 0.79 12.64 2.13
CA ASP A 146 -0.46 12.62 2.91
C ASP A 146 -1.69 12.22 2.08
N LEU A 147 -1.47 11.41 1.04
CA LEU A 147 -2.54 10.96 0.15
C LEU A 147 -3.45 9.92 0.80
N GLY A 148 -3.03 9.30 1.90
CA GLY A 148 -3.88 8.34 2.61
C GLY A 148 -3.21 7.70 3.81
N VAL A 149 -4.04 7.05 4.62
CA VAL A 149 -3.66 6.46 5.90
C VAL A 149 -4.31 5.09 6.06
N GLY A 150 -3.50 4.10 6.40
CA GLY A 150 -3.94 2.76 6.78
C GLY A 150 -4.07 2.67 8.29
N ILE A 151 -5.25 2.31 8.77
CA ILE A 151 -5.57 2.22 10.20
C ILE A 151 -6.01 0.79 10.51
N GLN A 152 -5.33 0.15 11.46
CA GLN A 152 -5.72 -1.17 11.96
C GLN A 152 -6.59 -0.99 13.19
N PHE A 153 -7.73 -1.68 13.26
CA PHE A 153 -8.59 -1.60 14.43
C PHE A 153 -7.97 -2.30 15.64
N CYS A 154 -8.24 -1.78 16.84
CA CYS A 154 -7.69 -2.31 18.09
C CYS A 154 -8.61 -2.01 19.26
N ASN A 155 -8.55 -2.84 20.31
CA ASN A 155 -9.32 -2.67 21.55
C ASN A 155 -10.83 -2.53 21.29
N ILE A 156 -11.37 -3.30 20.34
CA ILE A 156 -12.79 -3.31 19.99
C ILE A 156 -13.52 -4.28 20.93
N SER A 157 -14.66 -3.87 21.49
CA SER A 157 -15.51 -4.80 22.25
C SER A 157 -16.17 -5.83 21.31
N PRO A 158 -16.53 -7.04 21.79
CA PRO A 158 -17.23 -8.03 20.97
C PRO A 158 -18.49 -7.48 20.30
N ASP A 159 -19.24 -6.62 21.00
CA ASP A 159 -20.44 -5.96 20.46
C ASP A 159 -20.10 -5.02 19.30
N THR A 160 -19.07 -4.17 19.48
CA THR A 160 -18.62 -3.25 18.43
C THR A 160 -18.02 -4.02 17.24
N GLN A 161 -17.37 -5.16 17.50
CA GLN A 161 -16.83 -6.02 16.45
C GLN A 161 -17.95 -6.65 15.62
N LYS A 162 -19.05 -7.06 16.25
CA LYS A 162 -20.25 -7.54 15.57
C LYS A 162 -20.90 -6.42 14.75
N GLU A 163 -21.10 -5.24 15.34
CA GLU A 163 -21.65 -4.08 14.62
C GLU A 163 -20.79 -3.70 13.40
N LEU A 164 -19.47 -3.73 13.54
CA LEU A 164 -18.54 -3.51 12.44
C LEU A 164 -18.67 -4.60 11.37
N GLY A 165 -18.78 -5.87 11.78
CA GLY A 165 -19.02 -6.99 10.88
C GLY A 165 -20.32 -6.82 10.08
N ASP A 166 -21.42 -6.54 10.76
CA ASP A 166 -22.74 -6.30 10.14
C ASP A 166 -22.70 -5.07 9.19
N PHE A 167 -21.91 -4.05 9.53
CA PHE A 167 -21.69 -2.89 8.69
C PHE A 167 -20.89 -3.22 7.42
N VAL A 168 -19.84 -4.05 7.55
CA VAL A 168 -19.05 -4.53 6.40
C VAL A 168 -19.90 -5.42 5.50
N GLU A 169 -20.68 -6.34 6.06
CA GLU A 169 -21.59 -7.20 5.29
C GLU A 169 -22.65 -6.39 4.55
N LEU A 170 -23.14 -5.29 5.14
CA LEU A 170 -24.03 -4.38 4.42
C LEU A 170 -23.34 -3.72 3.20
N LEU A 171 -22.08 -3.30 3.34
CA LEU A 171 -21.33 -2.74 2.21
C LEU A 171 -21.06 -3.79 1.13
N LYS A 172 -20.85 -5.06 1.52
CA LYS A 172 -20.74 -6.18 0.58
C LYS A 172 -22.06 -6.43 -0.16
N GLY A 173 -23.18 -6.40 0.55
CA GLY A 173 -24.51 -6.55 -0.05
C GLY A 173 -24.84 -5.48 -1.09
N GLU A 174 -24.26 -4.29 -0.99
CA GLU A 174 -24.38 -3.20 -1.96
C GLU A 174 -23.33 -3.25 -3.08
N GLY A 175 -22.41 -4.22 -3.06
CA GLY A 175 -21.38 -4.41 -4.08
C GLY A 175 -20.15 -3.50 -3.94
N TYR A 176 -19.97 -2.81 -2.82
CA TYR A 176 -18.84 -1.90 -2.61
C TYR A 176 -17.60 -2.58 -2.02
N VAL A 177 -17.77 -3.74 -1.38
CA VAL A 177 -16.69 -4.50 -0.75
C VAL A 177 -16.82 -5.94 -1.22
N SER A 178 -15.70 -6.56 -1.62
CA SER A 178 -15.61 -7.96 -2.07
C SER A 178 -14.88 -8.82 -1.04
#